data_AF-A0A6V8QGB0-F1
#
_entry.id   AF-A0A6V8QGB0-F1
#
_cell.length_a   1.000
_cell.length_b   1.000
_cell.length_c   1.000
_cell.angle_alpha   90.00
_cell.angle_beta   90.00
_cell.angle_gamma   90.00
#
_symmetry.space_group_name_H-M   'P 1'
#
loop_
_entity.id
_entity.type
_entity.pdbx_description
1 polymer ?
#
loop_
_entity_poly.entity_id
_entity_poly.type
_entity_poly.pdbx_seq_one_letter_code
_entity_poly.pdbx_strand_id
1 'polypeptide(L)'
;MLGYQAPLYGRRTGSCLLLPLGLPAAATFFSAYFFLQQIEAWAVLGGMPYYLRTFSDTTDIFANIREHILDEKGSLYNEPQLLLMEELREPRNYFSILRAIAQGRTRLNEIAQSAGVGDGRATARYLDILQEMHVVKRMVPANESRPEKSKKGLYEIVDHFLRFWFRFVHPYRGTLELGLADAVLEQRVRPAFDQFVSHAFEEGAREHVARLARAGELPFLPERIGGWWERGEEIDVVAVSDAEGTILIGECQWSVKAVGLEVLVDLKRKAQVFGAQERWPRVSYVLFAKAGFTPELRAAAPSEGVRLVEACALKRMEDCGLQ
;
A
#
# COMPACT_ATOMS: atom_id res chain seq x y z
N MET A 1 25.01 -4.07 -13.02
CA MET A 1 26.36 -3.57 -12.63
C MET A 1 27.18 -3.34 -13.89
N LEU A 2 27.61 -2.09 -14.14
CA LEU A 2 28.62 -1.80 -15.17
C LEU A 2 29.96 -2.38 -14.72
N GLY A 3 30.60 -3.18 -15.57
CA GLY A 3 31.89 -3.81 -15.27
C GLY A 3 33.02 -2.78 -15.13
N TYR A 4 34.07 -3.19 -14.42
CA TYR A 4 35.27 -2.40 -14.05
C TYR A 4 36.05 -1.79 -15.23
N GLN A 5 35.69 -2.11 -16.48
CA GLN A 5 36.31 -1.60 -17.72
C GLN A 5 35.48 -0.53 -18.43
N ALA A 6 34.36 -0.07 -17.88
CA ALA A 6 33.56 0.99 -18.50
C ALA A 6 34.24 2.38 -18.30
N PRO A 7 34.37 3.23 -19.36
CA PRO A 7 34.98 4.57 -19.28
C PRO A 7 34.36 5.55 -18.26
N LEU A 8 33.16 5.21 -17.77
CA LEU A 8 32.40 5.97 -16.78
C LEU A 8 32.55 5.44 -15.35
N TYR A 9 33.40 4.44 -15.12
CA TYR A 9 33.73 3.95 -13.78
C TYR A 9 34.31 5.10 -12.93
N GLY A 10 33.71 5.36 -11.77
CA GLY A 10 34.11 6.46 -10.88
C GLY A 10 33.66 7.86 -11.29
N ARG A 11 32.92 8.02 -12.41
CA ARG A 11 32.43 9.34 -12.89
C ARG A 11 30.91 9.53 -12.70
N ARG A 12 30.31 8.86 -11.71
CA ARG A 12 28.87 8.98 -11.42
C ARG A 12 28.58 10.36 -10.81
N THR A 13 27.99 11.26 -11.59
CA THR A 13 27.62 12.63 -11.17
C THR A 13 26.28 12.70 -10.44
N GLY A 14 25.44 11.67 -10.55
CA GLY A 14 24.17 11.55 -9.83
C GLY A 14 23.53 10.18 -10.06
N SER A 15 22.71 9.76 -9.12
CA SER A 15 21.81 8.61 -9.29
C SER A 15 20.46 9.00 -8.70
N CYS A 16 19.42 9.02 -9.52
CA CYS A 16 18.05 9.25 -9.09
C CYS A 16 17.27 7.95 -9.26
N LEU A 17 16.79 7.39 -8.15
CA LEU A 17 15.84 6.28 -8.19
C LEU A 17 14.44 6.90 -8.34
N LEU A 18 13.81 6.67 -9.49
CA LEU A 18 12.41 7.06 -9.70
C LEU A 18 11.51 6.00 -9.10
N LEU A 19 10.81 6.36 -8.02
CA LEU A 19 9.81 5.51 -7.38
C LEU A 19 8.45 5.66 -8.08
N PRO A 20 7.54 4.68 -7.92
CA PRO A 20 6.14 4.84 -8.32
C PRO A 20 5.54 6.12 -7.75
N LEU A 21 4.65 6.76 -8.52
CA LEU A 21 3.94 7.97 -8.10
C LEU A 21 3.01 7.68 -6.91
N GLY A 22 3.15 8.48 -5.85
CA GLY A 22 2.18 8.47 -4.75
C GLY A 22 0.81 8.98 -5.19
N LEU A 23 -0.20 8.77 -4.36
CA LEU A 23 -1.60 9.06 -4.68
C LEU A 23 -1.85 10.49 -5.23
N PRO A 24 -1.29 11.59 -4.68
CA PRO A 24 -1.50 12.93 -5.22
C PRO A 24 -1.09 13.06 -6.70
N ALA A 25 0.07 12.53 -7.06
CA ALA A 25 0.60 12.62 -8.42
C ALA A 25 -0.13 11.64 -9.35
N ALA A 26 -0.43 10.42 -8.91
CA ALA A 26 -1.20 9.46 -9.70
C ALA A 26 -2.61 9.96 -10.01
N ALA A 27 -3.27 10.63 -9.06
CA ALA A 27 -4.59 11.23 -9.24
C ALA A 27 -4.62 12.27 -10.37
N THR A 28 -3.50 12.90 -10.73
CA THR A 28 -3.44 13.87 -11.83
C THR A 28 -3.66 13.25 -13.22
N PHE A 29 -3.49 11.92 -13.36
CA PHE A 29 -3.80 11.19 -14.59
C PHE A 29 -5.31 11.04 -14.82
N PHE A 30 -6.13 11.24 -13.79
CA PHE A 30 -7.58 10.98 -13.81
C PHE A 30 -8.38 12.22 -13.37
N SER A 31 -8.19 13.32 -14.08
CA SER A 31 -8.80 14.62 -13.75
C SER A 31 -10.33 14.65 -13.84
N ALA A 32 -10.93 13.81 -14.70
CA ALA A 32 -12.39 13.71 -14.86
C ALA A 32 -13.05 12.82 -13.78
N TYR A 33 -12.28 11.97 -13.11
CA TYR A 33 -12.77 11.15 -12.00
C TYR A 33 -13.04 11.96 -10.74
N PHE A 34 -14.08 11.56 -10.01
CA PHE A 34 -14.25 12.01 -8.63
C PHE A 34 -13.12 11.46 -7.76
N PHE A 35 -12.84 12.14 -6.64
CA PHE A 35 -11.69 11.79 -5.80
C PHE A 35 -11.71 10.34 -5.29
N LEU A 36 -12.89 9.74 -5.04
CA LEU A 36 -12.99 8.33 -4.66
C LEU A 36 -12.55 7.41 -5.79
N GLN A 37 -12.96 7.71 -7.03
CA GLN A 37 -12.54 6.98 -8.22
C GLN A 37 -11.04 7.13 -8.49
N GLN A 38 -10.44 8.28 -8.17
CA GLN A 38 -8.99 8.46 -8.25
C GLN A 38 -8.24 7.53 -7.27
N ILE A 39 -8.76 7.37 -6.05
CA ILE A 39 -8.22 6.42 -5.06
C ILE A 39 -8.42 4.98 -5.53
N GLU A 40 -9.59 4.64 -6.05
CA GLU A 40 -9.91 3.32 -6.59
C GLU A 40 -9.00 2.95 -7.77
N ALA A 41 -8.78 3.87 -8.72
CA ALA A 41 -7.86 3.68 -9.84
C ALA A 41 -6.41 3.52 -9.35
N TRP A 42 -5.96 4.34 -8.39
CA TRP A 42 -4.64 4.19 -7.77
C TRP A 42 -4.51 2.89 -6.97
N ALA A 43 -5.57 2.40 -6.33
CA ALA A 43 -5.56 1.12 -5.65
C ALA A 43 -5.34 -0.04 -6.64
N VAL A 44 -5.89 0.05 -7.85
CA VAL A 44 -5.75 -0.96 -8.90
C VAL A 44 -4.41 -0.87 -9.63
N LEU A 45 -3.97 0.35 -9.99
CA LEU A 45 -2.83 0.56 -10.89
C LEU A 45 -1.54 0.94 -10.16
N GLY A 46 -1.64 1.42 -8.93
CA GLY A 46 -0.51 1.99 -8.20
C GLY A 46 0.01 3.27 -8.82
N GLY A 47 1.32 3.47 -8.66
CA GLY A 47 2.00 4.70 -9.08
C GLY A 47 2.72 4.62 -10.42
N MET A 48 2.66 3.50 -11.13
CA MET A 48 3.46 3.30 -12.34
C MET A 48 2.85 4.06 -13.54
N PRO A 49 3.55 5.03 -14.14
CA PRO A 49 2.98 5.86 -15.21
C PRO A 49 2.50 5.07 -16.44
N TYR A 50 3.12 3.92 -16.72
CA TYR A 50 2.66 3.04 -17.79
C TYR A 50 1.26 2.46 -17.50
N TYR A 51 1.03 1.96 -16.28
CA TYR A 51 -0.27 1.43 -15.86
C TYR A 51 -1.32 2.54 -15.80
N LEU A 52 -0.97 3.70 -15.24
CA LEU A 52 -1.84 4.87 -15.13
C LEU A 52 -2.37 5.36 -16.48
N ARG A 53 -1.54 5.37 -17.52
CA ARG A 53 -1.93 5.79 -18.88
C ARG A 53 -2.84 4.79 -19.61
N THR A 54 -3.00 3.58 -19.06
CA THR A 54 -3.84 2.55 -19.68
C THR A 54 -5.32 2.84 -19.43
N PHE A 55 -5.68 3.37 -18.26
CA PHE A 55 -7.08 3.68 -17.95
C PHE A 55 -7.48 5.04 -18.55
N SER A 56 -8.73 5.14 -18.99
CA SER A 56 -9.36 6.42 -19.32
C SER A 56 -10.24 6.89 -18.15
N ASP A 57 -10.12 8.16 -17.75
CA ASP A 57 -11.00 8.77 -16.74
C ASP A 57 -12.38 9.17 -17.28
N THR A 58 -12.66 8.88 -18.56
CA THR A 58 -13.97 9.07 -19.18
C THR A 58 -14.83 7.80 -19.17
N THR A 59 -14.26 6.66 -18.81
CA THR A 59 -14.93 5.36 -18.70
C THR A 59 -15.05 4.94 -17.23
N ASP A 60 -16.03 4.11 -16.90
CA ASP A 60 -16.15 3.57 -15.55
C ASP A 60 -14.94 2.69 -15.18
N ILE A 61 -14.56 2.67 -13.89
CA ILE A 61 -13.40 1.91 -13.41
C ILE A 61 -13.54 0.42 -13.71
N PHE A 62 -14.73 -0.16 -13.57
CA PHE A 62 -14.92 -1.58 -13.84
C PHE A 62 -14.86 -1.89 -15.34
N ALA A 63 -15.25 -0.94 -16.20
CA ALA A 63 -15.05 -1.07 -17.64
C ALA A 63 -13.56 -1.08 -18.00
N ASN A 64 -12.77 -0.16 -17.42
CA ASN A 64 -11.32 -0.14 -17.57
C ASN A 64 -10.67 -1.45 -17.08
N ILE A 65 -11.05 -1.94 -15.90
CA ILE A 65 -10.56 -3.21 -15.35
C ILE A 65 -10.89 -4.36 -16.31
N ARG A 66 -12.13 -4.43 -16.78
CA ARG A 66 -12.55 -5.47 -17.71
C ARG A 66 -11.67 -5.44 -18.96
N GLU A 67 -11.60 -4.31 -19.64
CA GLU A 67 -10.95 -4.16 -20.95
C GLU A 67 -9.44 -4.36 -20.88
N HIS A 68 -8.77 -3.77 -19.90
CA HIS A 68 -7.31 -3.71 -19.89
C HIS A 68 -6.65 -4.78 -19.04
N ILE A 69 -7.37 -5.34 -18.05
CA ILE A 69 -6.80 -6.26 -17.06
C ILE A 69 -7.40 -7.66 -17.16
N LEU A 70 -8.72 -7.79 -17.35
CA LEU A 70 -9.40 -9.11 -17.36
C LEU A 70 -9.52 -9.72 -18.76
N ASP A 71 -9.53 -8.92 -19.81
CA ASP A 71 -9.50 -9.41 -21.20
C ASP A 71 -8.09 -9.91 -21.54
N GLU A 72 -7.98 -11.10 -22.14
CA GLU A 72 -6.69 -11.67 -22.57
C GLU A 72 -5.93 -10.77 -23.55
N LYS A 73 -6.66 -9.93 -24.31
CA LYS A 73 -6.10 -8.93 -25.24
C LYS A 73 -5.77 -7.61 -24.56
N GLY A 74 -6.12 -7.44 -23.29
CA GLY A 74 -5.84 -6.25 -22.50
C GLY A 74 -4.35 -6.06 -22.31
N SER A 75 -3.88 -4.80 -22.38
CA SER A 75 -2.47 -4.45 -22.29
C SER A 75 -1.81 -4.86 -20.97
N LEU A 76 -2.58 -5.01 -19.90
CA LEU A 76 -2.09 -5.36 -18.57
C LEU A 76 -2.35 -6.83 -18.19
N TYR A 77 -3.00 -7.62 -19.06
CA TYR A 77 -3.37 -9.00 -18.73
C TYR A 77 -2.16 -9.91 -18.43
N ASN A 78 -1.08 -9.78 -19.20
CA ASN A 78 0.14 -10.58 -19.02
C ASN A 78 1.28 -9.82 -18.31
N GLU A 79 1.00 -8.61 -17.82
CA GLU A 79 2.02 -7.68 -17.34
C GLU A 79 2.94 -8.28 -16.24
N PRO A 80 2.44 -9.01 -15.23
CA PRO A 80 3.34 -9.57 -14.21
C PRO A 80 4.29 -10.64 -14.75
N GLN A 81 3.90 -11.38 -15.80
CA GLN A 81 4.83 -12.31 -16.43
C GLN A 81 5.89 -11.55 -17.24
N LEU A 82 5.48 -10.53 -18.00
CA LEU A 82 6.37 -9.72 -18.82
C LEU A 82 7.42 -9.02 -17.95
N LEU A 83 6.98 -8.31 -16.90
CA LEU A 83 7.85 -7.64 -15.94
C LEU A 83 8.93 -8.57 -15.38
N LEU A 84 8.55 -9.75 -14.91
CA LEU A 84 9.52 -10.70 -14.34
C LEU A 84 10.45 -11.30 -15.40
N MET A 85 9.96 -11.55 -16.61
CA MET A 85 10.77 -12.09 -17.71
C MET A 85 11.81 -11.09 -18.22
N GLU A 86 11.48 -9.80 -18.21
CA GLU A 86 12.37 -8.73 -18.67
C GLU A 86 13.45 -8.40 -17.63
N GLU A 87 13.09 -8.36 -16.35
CA GLU A 87 13.99 -7.89 -15.28
C GLU A 87 14.81 -8.99 -14.61
N LEU A 88 14.34 -10.25 -14.63
CA LEU A 88 14.88 -11.31 -13.77
C LEU A 88 15.32 -12.57 -14.51
N ARG A 89 16.44 -13.13 -14.05
CA ARG A 89 16.85 -14.50 -14.39
C ARG A 89 16.00 -15.48 -13.59
N GLU A 90 15.51 -16.55 -14.22
CA GLU A 90 14.62 -17.55 -13.56
C GLU A 90 13.27 -16.98 -13.07
N PRO A 91 12.47 -16.32 -13.92
CA PRO A 91 11.23 -15.63 -13.53
C PRO A 91 10.20 -16.53 -12.82
N ARG A 92 10.25 -17.85 -13.06
CA ARG A 92 9.36 -18.85 -12.43
C ARG A 92 9.47 -18.88 -10.91
N ASN A 93 10.67 -18.69 -10.37
CA ASN A 93 10.93 -18.75 -8.93
C ASN A 93 10.37 -17.51 -8.23
N TYR A 94 10.62 -16.33 -8.80
CA TYR A 94 10.04 -15.07 -8.34
C TYR A 94 8.52 -15.08 -8.42
N PHE A 95 7.95 -15.53 -9.53
CA PHE A 95 6.51 -15.65 -9.70
C PHE A 95 5.90 -16.56 -8.63
N SER A 96 6.54 -17.69 -8.31
CA SER A 96 6.08 -18.62 -7.28
C SER A 96 6.11 -18.01 -5.88
N ILE A 97 7.12 -17.18 -5.58
CA ILE A 97 7.22 -16.42 -4.32
C ILE A 97 6.12 -15.36 -4.22
N LEU A 98 5.93 -14.56 -5.28
CA LEU A 98 4.87 -13.54 -5.31
C LEU A 98 3.49 -14.18 -5.17
N ARG A 99 3.24 -15.30 -5.86
CA ARG A 99 2.01 -16.07 -5.71
C ARG A 99 1.82 -16.55 -4.27
N ALA A 100 2.86 -17.04 -3.60
CA ALA A 100 2.77 -17.48 -2.21
C ALA A 100 2.41 -16.31 -1.28
N ILE A 101 3.03 -15.15 -1.46
CA ILE A 101 2.72 -13.94 -0.68
C ILE A 101 1.28 -13.50 -0.92
N ALA A 102 0.84 -13.43 -2.17
CA ALA A 102 -0.55 -13.07 -2.52
C ALA A 102 -1.59 -14.04 -1.96
N GLN A 103 -1.21 -15.30 -1.68
CA GLN A 103 -2.04 -16.31 -1.02
C GLN A 103 -1.96 -16.23 0.53
N GLY A 104 -1.36 -15.19 1.08
CA GLY A 104 -1.28 -14.94 2.53
C GLY A 104 -0.11 -15.62 3.23
N ARG A 105 0.86 -16.18 2.50
CA ARG A 105 2.11 -16.68 3.09
C ARG A 105 3.06 -15.50 3.27
N THR A 106 3.11 -14.94 4.48
CA THR A 106 3.82 -13.68 4.73
C THR A 106 5.10 -13.87 5.55
N ARG A 107 5.36 -15.07 6.09
CA ARG A 107 6.61 -15.39 6.80
C ARG A 107 7.58 -16.14 5.90
N LEU A 108 8.88 -15.91 6.07
CA LEU A 108 9.94 -16.50 5.24
C LEU A 108 9.80 -18.02 5.05
N ASN A 109 9.59 -18.76 6.15
CA ASN A 109 9.48 -20.22 6.09
C ASN A 109 8.19 -20.68 5.40
N GLU A 110 7.09 -19.96 5.60
CA GLU A 110 5.81 -20.24 4.94
C GLU A 110 5.90 -19.99 3.44
N ILE A 111 6.58 -18.91 3.03
CA ILE A 111 6.85 -18.57 1.65
C ILE A 111 7.73 -19.64 1.01
N ALA A 112 8.84 -20.01 1.66
CA ALA A 112 9.77 -21.02 1.15
C ALA A 112 9.05 -22.36 0.89
N GLN A 113 8.27 -22.81 1.87
CA GLN A 113 7.51 -24.05 1.79
C GLN A 113 6.44 -24.00 0.68
N SER A 114 5.72 -22.88 0.57
CA SER A 114 4.64 -22.75 -0.41
C SER A 114 5.13 -22.50 -1.83
N ALA A 115 6.24 -21.79 -2.00
CA ALA A 115 6.81 -21.47 -3.30
C ALA A 115 7.59 -22.65 -3.90
N GLY A 116 8.17 -23.52 -3.06
CA GLY A 116 8.95 -24.67 -3.51
C GLY A 116 10.28 -24.30 -4.16
N VAL A 117 10.79 -23.10 -3.88
CA VAL A 117 11.97 -22.49 -4.53
C VAL A 117 13.30 -22.86 -3.82
N GLY A 118 13.23 -23.70 -2.79
CA GLY A 118 14.38 -24.19 -2.04
C GLY A 118 14.21 -24.01 -0.53
N ASP A 119 15.31 -23.92 0.19
CA ASP A 119 15.32 -23.66 1.62
C ASP A 119 15.07 -22.16 1.95
N GLY A 120 15.01 -21.84 3.25
CA GLY A 120 14.80 -20.46 3.70
C GLY A 120 15.90 -19.49 3.23
N ARG A 121 17.13 -19.96 3.02
CA ARG A 121 18.25 -19.12 2.57
C ARG A 121 18.14 -18.80 1.08
N ALA A 122 17.76 -19.78 0.26
CA ALA A 122 17.47 -19.55 -1.16
C ALA A 122 16.31 -18.56 -1.31
N THR A 123 15.23 -18.78 -0.57
CA THR A 123 14.03 -17.91 -0.59
C THR A 123 14.36 -16.48 -0.15
N ALA A 124 15.19 -16.31 0.89
CA ALA A 124 15.62 -14.98 1.34
C ALA A 124 16.32 -14.19 0.21
N ARG A 125 17.20 -14.82 -0.58
CA ARG A 125 17.88 -14.16 -1.70
C ARG A 125 16.89 -13.65 -2.77
N TYR A 126 15.87 -14.44 -3.08
CA TYR A 126 14.83 -14.01 -4.02
C TYR A 126 13.99 -12.84 -3.47
N LEU A 127 13.66 -12.88 -2.17
CA LEU A 127 12.96 -11.79 -1.49
C LEU A 127 13.80 -10.51 -1.41
N ASP A 128 15.12 -10.61 -1.22
CA ASP A 128 16.03 -9.47 -1.23
C ASP A 128 16.01 -8.77 -2.60
N ILE A 129 16.05 -9.53 -3.69
CA ILE A 129 15.96 -8.98 -5.05
C ILE A 129 14.58 -8.34 -5.31
N LEU A 130 13.48 -8.98 -4.88
CA LEU A 130 12.14 -8.39 -5.01
C LEU A 130 11.97 -7.12 -4.17
N GLN A 131 12.70 -7.00 -3.04
CA GLN A 131 12.76 -5.78 -2.24
C GLN A 131 13.57 -4.68 -2.92
N GLU A 132 14.71 -5.02 -3.51
CA GLU A 132 15.51 -4.07 -4.32
C GLU A 132 14.72 -3.52 -5.51
N MET A 133 13.88 -4.37 -6.13
CA MET A 133 12.95 -3.97 -7.20
C MET A 133 11.74 -3.16 -6.71
N HIS A 134 11.57 -2.96 -5.40
CA HIS A 134 10.39 -2.32 -4.82
C HIS A 134 9.07 -3.00 -5.21
N VAL A 135 9.09 -4.32 -5.37
CA VAL A 135 7.91 -5.15 -5.65
C VAL A 135 7.39 -5.80 -4.37
N VAL A 136 8.28 -6.15 -3.44
CA VAL A 136 7.96 -6.68 -2.11
C VAL A 136 8.59 -5.78 -1.06
N LYS A 137 7.95 -5.62 0.10
CA LYS A 137 8.59 -5.06 1.29
C LYS A 137 8.49 -6.03 2.46
N ARG A 138 9.42 -5.91 3.38
CA ARG A 138 9.32 -6.52 4.71
C ARG A 138 8.75 -5.51 5.70
N MET A 139 7.50 -5.68 6.06
CA MET A 139 6.80 -4.90 7.07
C MET A 139 7.15 -5.37 8.46
N VAL A 140 7.45 -4.44 9.36
CA VAL A 140 7.54 -4.70 10.81
C VAL A 140 6.61 -3.75 11.56
N PRO A 141 6.09 -4.15 12.72
CA PRO A 141 5.27 -3.25 13.52
C PRO A 141 6.03 -1.97 13.88
N ALA A 142 5.38 -0.81 13.77
CA ALA A 142 6.04 0.49 13.91
C ALA A 142 6.68 0.76 15.30
N ASN A 143 6.29 0.00 16.32
CA ASN A 143 6.87 0.07 17.67
C ASN A 143 8.21 -0.68 17.84
N GLU A 144 8.64 -1.47 16.87
CA GLU A 144 9.94 -2.13 16.93
C GLU A 144 11.06 -1.08 16.77
N SER A 145 11.85 -0.86 17.83
CA SER A 145 12.98 0.09 17.81
C SER A 145 14.19 -0.43 17.02
N ARG A 146 14.23 -1.74 16.74
CA ARG A 146 15.22 -2.40 15.88
C ARG A 146 14.53 -3.24 14.79
N PRO A 147 13.89 -2.60 13.79
CA PRO A 147 13.19 -3.25 12.68
C PRO A 147 13.96 -4.41 12.02
N GLU A 148 15.26 -4.21 11.83
CA GLU A 148 16.17 -5.12 11.15
C GLU A 148 16.39 -6.44 11.91
N LYS A 149 16.19 -6.43 13.24
CA LYS A 149 16.33 -7.62 14.10
C LYS A 149 14.98 -8.22 14.52
N SER A 150 13.87 -7.55 14.23
CA SER A 150 12.55 -8.03 14.66
C SER A 150 12.24 -9.38 14.04
N LYS A 151 11.68 -10.30 14.83
CA LYS A 151 11.15 -11.59 14.34
C LYS A 151 9.70 -11.49 13.86
N LYS A 152 9.05 -10.33 14.03
CA LYS A 152 7.65 -10.07 13.65
C LYS A 152 7.48 -9.58 12.20
N GLY A 153 8.54 -9.62 11.41
CA GLY A 153 8.52 -9.15 10.03
C GLY A 153 7.63 -10.01 9.13
N LEU A 154 6.77 -9.36 8.34
CA LEU A 154 5.91 -9.95 7.34
C LEU A 154 6.29 -9.42 5.95
N TYR A 155 6.30 -10.28 4.94
CA TYR A 155 6.50 -9.89 3.56
C TYR A 155 5.17 -9.58 2.88
N GLU A 156 5.13 -8.48 2.15
CA GLU A 156 3.95 -8.00 1.44
C GLU A 156 4.35 -7.53 0.03
N ILE A 157 3.50 -7.79 -0.97
CA ILE A 157 3.65 -7.18 -2.30
C ILE A 157 3.23 -5.71 -2.17
N VAL A 158 4.12 -4.79 -2.55
CA VAL A 158 3.85 -3.34 -2.49
C VAL A 158 3.36 -2.78 -3.81
N ASP A 159 3.60 -3.47 -4.92
CA ASP A 159 3.05 -3.06 -6.18
C ASP A 159 1.54 -3.34 -6.19
N HIS A 160 0.75 -2.26 -6.26
CA HIS A 160 -0.70 -2.29 -6.24
C HIS A 160 -1.28 -3.14 -7.38
N PHE A 161 -0.72 -3.00 -8.57
CA PHE A 161 -1.19 -3.70 -9.75
C PHE A 161 -0.86 -5.19 -9.66
N LEU A 162 0.33 -5.56 -9.19
CA LEU A 162 0.65 -6.96 -8.93
C LEU A 162 -0.28 -7.57 -7.88
N ARG A 163 -0.60 -6.84 -6.80
CA ARG A 163 -1.59 -7.30 -5.81
C ARG A 163 -2.96 -7.54 -6.44
N PHE A 164 -3.45 -6.59 -7.26
CA PHE A 164 -4.72 -6.74 -7.96
C PHE A 164 -4.69 -7.97 -8.88
N TRP A 165 -3.63 -8.11 -9.68
CA TRP A 165 -3.47 -9.17 -10.66
C TRP A 165 -3.40 -10.56 -10.01
N PHE A 166 -2.60 -10.73 -8.96
CA PHE A 166 -2.51 -12.01 -8.25
C PHE A 166 -3.81 -12.38 -7.53
N ARG A 167 -4.63 -11.39 -7.14
CA ARG A 167 -5.92 -11.63 -6.50
C ARG A 167 -7.03 -11.97 -7.49
N PHE A 168 -7.09 -11.29 -8.63
CA PHE A 168 -8.26 -11.33 -9.52
C PHE A 168 -8.01 -11.88 -10.93
N VAL A 169 -6.76 -11.92 -11.39
CA VAL A 169 -6.42 -12.48 -12.71
C VAL A 169 -5.84 -13.88 -12.54
N HIS A 170 -4.77 -14.01 -11.76
CA HIS A 170 -4.04 -15.27 -11.60
C HIS A 170 -4.94 -16.49 -11.25
N PRO A 171 -5.83 -16.41 -10.24
CA PRO A 171 -6.63 -17.57 -9.84
C PRO A 171 -7.69 -17.96 -10.87
N TYR A 172 -8.04 -17.03 -11.77
CA TYR A 172 -9.13 -17.17 -12.72
C TYR A 172 -8.66 -17.18 -14.18
N ARG A 173 -7.35 -17.28 -14.45
CA ARG A 173 -6.78 -17.28 -15.81
C ARG A 173 -7.51 -18.22 -16.77
N GLY A 174 -7.72 -19.49 -16.36
CA GLY A 174 -8.43 -20.45 -17.21
C GLY A 174 -9.89 -20.05 -17.49
N THR A 175 -10.54 -19.31 -16.61
CA THR A 175 -11.89 -18.75 -16.84
C THR A 175 -11.83 -17.54 -17.78
N LEU A 176 -10.82 -16.68 -17.62
CA LEU A 176 -10.61 -15.50 -18.47
C LEU A 176 -10.25 -15.91 -19.92
N GLU A 177 -9.42 -16.95 -20.09
CA GLU A 177 -9.07 -17.54 -21.39
C GLU A 177 -10.27 -18.19 -22.11
N LEU A 178 -11.34 -18.51 -21.38
CA LEU A 178 -12.62 -18.94 -21.96
C LEU A 178 -13.53 -17.77 -22.38
N GLY A 179 -13.05 -16.52 -22.26
CA GLY A 179 -13.80 -15.31 -22.58
C GLY A 179 -14.82 -14.91 -21.51
N LEU A 180 -14.76 -15.48 -20.31
CA LEU A 180 -15.73 -15.24 -19.23
C LEU A 180 -15.32 -14.07 -18.31
N ALA A 181 -14.71 -13.03 -18.87
CA ALA A 181 -14.21 -11.88 -18.13
C ALA A 181 -15.32 -11.15 -17.33
N ASP A 182 -16.52 -11.03 -17.91
CA ASP A 182 -17.64 -10.36 -17.25
C ASP A 182 -18.13 -11.16 -16.02
N ALA A 183 -18.10 -12.50 -16.10
CA ALA A 183 -18.43 -13.33 -14.95
C ALA A 183 -17.40 -13.17 -13.82
N VAL A 184 -16.10 -13.08 -14.15
CA VAL A 184 -15.05 -12.82 -13.14
C VAL A 184 -15.20 -11.42 -12.54
N LEU A 185 -15.48 -10.41 -13.36
CA LEU A 185 -15.73 -9.04 -12.90
C LEU A 185 -16.88 -8.99 -11.89
N GLU A 186 -18.05 -9.53 -12.25
CA GLU A 186 -19.26 -9.45 -11.43
C GLU A 186 -19.19 -10.34 -10.18
N GLN A 187 -18.62 -11.55 -10.28
CA GLN A 187 -18.67 -12.52 -9.19
C GLN A 187 -17.43 -12.52 -8.29
N ARG A 188 -16.31 -11.94 -8.74
CA ARG A 188 -15.03 -11.98 -8.01
C ARG A 188 -14.49 -10.58 -7.72
N VAL A 189 -14.44 -9.69 -8.72
CA VAL A 189 -13.85 -8.35 -8.53
C VAL A 189 -14.81 -7.46 -7.75
N ARG A 190 -16.02 -7.18 -8.27
CA ARG A 190 -16.97 -6.25 -7.65
C ARG A 190 -17.27 -6.56 -6.18
N PRO A 191 -17.55 -7.81 -5.77
CA PRO A 191 -17.91 -8.11 -4.37
C PRO A 191 -16.76 -7.87 -3.38
N ALA A 192 -15.52 -7.89 -3.87
CA ALA A 192 -14.33 -7.75 -3.05
C ALA A 192 -13.59 -6.41 -3.28
N PHE A 193 -14.13 -5.53 -4.14
CA PHE A 193 -13.45 -4.33 -4.59
C PHE A 193 -13.25 -3.32 -3.47
N ASP A 194 -14.29 -3.02 -2.68
CA ASP A 194 -14.18 -2.07 -1.55
C ASP A 194 -13.15 -2.54 -0.51
N GLN A 195 -13.09 -3.84 -0.22
CA GLN A 195 -12.07 -4.40 0.68
C GLN A 195 -10.67 -4.34 0.06
N PHE A 196 -10.55 -4.51 -1.26
CA PHE A 196 -9.26 -4.35 -1.93
C PHE A 196 -8.78 -2.89 -1.86
N VAL A 197 -9.68 -1.93 -2.10
CA VAL A 197 -9.37 -0.50 -2.05
C VAL A 197 -9.09 -0.01 -0.63
N SER A 198 -9.70 -0.60 0.40
CA SER A 198 -9.46 -0.21 1.80
C SER A 198 -8.00 -0.32 2.19
N HIS A 199 -7.29 -1.36 1.75
CA HIS A 199 -5.85 -1.53 2.04
C HIS A 199 -5.00 -0.45 1.37
N ALA A 200 -5.30 -0.11 0.11
CA ALA A 200 -4.63 1.02 -0.55
C ALA A 200 -4.96 2.34 0.15
N PHE A 201 -6.18 2.51 0.67
CA PHE A 201 -6.56 3.70 1.43
C PHE A 201 -5.73 3.86 2.72
N GLU A 202 -5.46 2.77 3.45
CA GLU A 202 -4.54 2.78 4.61
C GLU A 202 -3.13 3.20 4.21
N GLU A 203 -2.61 2.71 3.07
CA GLU A 203 -1.32 3.15 2.54
C GLU A 203 -1.31 4.62 2.17
N GLY A 204 -2.35 5.11 1.50
CA GLY A 204 -2.52 6.52 1.19
C GLY A 204 -2.59 7.40 2.45
N ALA A 205 -3.17 6.89 3.54
CA ALA A 205 -3.20 7.57 4.84
C ALA A 205 -1.80 7.64 5.48
N ARG A 206 -1.01 6.56 5.45
CA ARG A 206 0.39 6.56 5.91
C ARG A 206 1.25 7.52 5.09
N GLU A 207 1.08 7.52 3.76
CA GLU A 207 1.78 8.46 2.87
C GLU A 207 1.38 9.91 3.17
N HIS A 208 0.11 10.17 3.50
CA HIS A 208 -0.35 11.48 3.90
C HIS A 208 0.31 11.95 5.19
N VAL A 209 0.40 11.10 6.22
CA VAL A 209 1.15 11.42 7.45
C VAL A 209 2.63 11.69 7.14
N ALA A 210 3.25 10.91 6.25
CA ALA A 210 4.63 11.14 5.82
C ALA A 210 4.82 12.44 5.02
N ARG A 211 3.80 12.92 4.29
CA ARG A 211 3.81 14.24 3.65
C ARG A 211 3.74 15.36 4.69
N LEU A 212 2.78 15.30 5.61
CA LEU A 212 2.68 16.26 6.71
C LEU A 212 3.98 16.36 7.52
N ALA A 213 4.67 15.24 7.75
CA ALA A 213 5.99 15.22 8.40
C ALA A 213 7.03 16.02 7.61
N ARG A 214 7.10 15.81 6.28
CA ARG A 214 8.04 16.51 5.38
C ARG A 214 7.74 18.00 5.27
N ALA A 215 6.47 18.38 5.29
CA ALA A 215 6.02 19.76 5.28
C ALA A 215 6.18 20.48 6.64
N GLY A 216 6.55 19.78 7.71
CA GLY A 216 6.61 20.36 9.06
C GLY A 216 5.22 20.63 9.68
N GLU A 217 4.17 20.00 9.16
CA GLU A 217 2.78 20.14 9.62
C GLU A 217 2.39 19.10 10.69
N LEU A 218 3.27 18.14 10.96
CA LEU A 218 3.19 17.30 12.17
C LEU A 218 3.87 18.01 13.35
N PRO A 219 3.31 17.91 14.57
CA PRO A 219 3.86 18.54 15.76
C PRO A 219 5.13 17.86 16.31
N PHE A 220 5.63 16.84 15.61
CA PHE A 220 6.85 16.08 15.93
C PHE A 220 7.42 15.48 14.63
N LEU A 221 8.70 15.10 14.65
CA LEU A 221 9.37 14.41 13.56
C LEU A 221 9.28 12.89 13.77
N PRO A 222 8.48 12.14 12.99
CA PRO A 222 8.42 10.70 13.12
C PRO A 222 9.70 10.03 12.60
N GLU A 223 10.25 9.11 13.40
CA GLU A 223 11.34 8.21 13.01
C GLU A 223 10.82 7.03 12.17
N ARG A 224 9.57 6.63 12.42
CA ARG A 224 8.92 5.47 11.79
C ARG A 224 7.46 5.79 11.53
N ILE A 225 6.97 5.41 10.35
CA ILE A 225 5.56 5.47 9.97
C ILE A 225 5.19 4.10 9.39
N GLY A 226 4.12 3.50 9.87
CA GLY A 226 3.68 2.18 9.42
C GLY A 226 2.34 1.79 10.03
N GLY A 227 2.05 0.48 10.05
CA GLY A 227 0.97 -0.09 10.84
C GLY A 227 1.51 -0.85 12.06
N TRP A 228 0.60 -1.38 12.86
CA TRP A 228 0.92 -2.32 13.94
C TRP A 228 -0.08 -3.47 13.93
N TRP A 229 0.41 -4.68 14.16
CA TRP A 229 -0.42 -5.88 14.28
C TRP A 229 0.12 -6.78 15.38
N GLU A 230 -0.75 -7.23 16.28
CA GLU A 230 -0.41 -8.22 17.30
C GLU A 230 -1.67 -8.88 17.86
N ARG A 231 -1.64 -10.20 18.08
CA ARG A 231 -2.72 -10.96 18.74
C ARG A 231 -4.12 -10.76 18.13
N GLY A 232 -4.20 -10.54 16.81
CA GLY A 232 -5.46 -10.34 16.09
C GLY A 232 -5.99 -8.91 16.14
N GLU A 233 -5.26 -7.98 16.75
CA GLU A 233 -5.52 -6.55 16.69
C GLU A 233 -4.61 -5.89 15.65
N GLU A 234 -5.12 -4.86 14.99
CA GLU A 234 -4.41 -4.08 13.99
C GLU A 234 -4.71 -2.59 14.15
N ILE A 235 -3.68 -1.76 13.95
CA ILE A 235 -3.77 -0.30 13.86
C ILE A 235 -3.16 0.11 12.52
N ASP A 236 -3.97 0.77 11.70
CA ASP A 236 -3.62 1.06 10.31
C ASP A 236 -2.48 2.06 10.18
N VAL A 237 -2.48 3.11 11.02
CA VAL A 237 -1.52 4.21 10.96
C VAL A 237 -0.86 4.40 12.32
N VAL A 238 0.46 4.29 12.35
CA VAL A 238 1.27 4.52 13.53
C VAL A 238 2.48 5.35 13.10
N ALA A 239 2.65 6.53 13.68
CA ALA A 239 3.84 7.35 13.50
C ALA A 239 4.50 7.59 14.86
N VAL A 240 5.78 7.18 14.98
CA VAL A 240 6.51 7.13 16.25
C VAL A 240 7.71 8.06 16.22
N SER A 241 7.92 8.80 17.30
CA SER A 241 9.18 9.47 17.63
C SER A 241 9.60 9.07 19.03
N ASP A 242 10.62 8.19 19.12
CA ASP A 242 11.19 7.79 20.41
C ASP A 242 11.97 8.96 21.02
N ALA A 243 12.70 9.72 20.19
CA ALA A 243 13.44 10.91 20.63
C ALA A 243 12.57 11.97 21.29
N GLU A 244 11.35 12.19 20.77
CA GLU A 244 10.40 13.16 21.33
C GLU A 244 9.37 12.52 22.27
N GLY A 245 9.42 11.21 22.52
CA GLY A 245 8.44 10.52 23.35
C GLY A 245 6.99 10.71 22.89
N THR A 246 6.77 10.75 21.56
CA THR A 246 5.47 11.08 20.96
C THR A 246 5.04 10.01 19.95
N ILE A 247 3.73 9.73 19.92
CA ILE A 247 3.13 8.80 18.98
C ILE A 247 1.81 9.35 18.42
N LEU A 248 1.58 9.14 17.13
CA LEU A 248 0.30 9.31 16.45
C LEU A 248 -0.25 7.93 16.08
N ILE A 249 -1.49 7.67 16.45
CA ILE A 249 -2.19 6.40 16.24
C ILE A 249 -3.46 6.68 15.42
N GLY A 250 -3.73 5.88 14.40
CA GLY A 250 -4.86 6.13 13.53
C GLY A 250 -5.48 4.90 12.89
N GLU A 251 -6.74 5.09 12.50
CA GLU A 251 -7.61 4.11 11.88
C GLU A 251 -8.20 4.68 10.59
N CYS A 252 -8.35 3.83 9.58
CA CYS A 252 -8.91 4.16 8.28
C CYS A 252 -10.25 3.44 8.09
N GLN A 253 -11.23 4.17 7.55
CA GLN A 253 -12.57 3.63 7.30
C GLN A 253 -12.98 3.87 5.84
N TRP A 254 -12.84 2.81 5.04
CA TRP A 254 -13.36 2.76 3.67
C TRP A 254 -14.80 2.25 3.65
N SER A 255 -15.72 3.05 4.18
CA SER A 255 -17.15 2.72 4.28
C SER A 255 -18.01 3.81 3.65
N VAL A 256 -19.18 3.40 3.15
CA VAL A 256 -20.22 4.34 2.70
C VAL A 256 -20.88 5.08 3.87
N LYS A 257 -20.75 4.55 5.09
CA LYS A 257 -21.26 5.20 6.31
C LYS A 257 -20.24 6.17 6.86
N ALA A 258 -20.71 7.31 7.35
CA ALA A 258 -19.88 8.24 8.10
C ALA A 258 -19.32 7.58 9.37
N VAL A 259 -18.09 7.91 9.71
CA VAL A 259 -17.39 7.38 10.90
C VAL A 259 -17.96 8.01 12.17
N GLY A 260 -18.34 7.16 13.13
CA GLY A 260 -18.88 7.56 14.41
C GLY A 260 -17.88 7.45 15.57
N LEU A 261 -18.37 7.80 16.77
CA LEU A 261 -17.60 7.75 18.02
C LEU A 261 -17.09 6.34 18.34
N GLU A 262 -17.81 5.30 17.91
CA GLU A 262 -17.44 3.90 18.12
C GLU A 262 -16.05 3.57 17.58
N VAL A 263 -15.66 4.16 16.45
CA VAL A 263 -14.34 3.93 15.84
C VAL A 263 -13.24 4.59 16.67
N LEU A 264 -13.49 5.78 17.21
CA LEU A 264 -12.55 6.45 18.13
C LEU A 264 -12.37 5.66 19.42
N VAL A 265 -13.47 5.17 20.00
CA VAL A 265 -13.44 4.37 21.23
C VAL A 265 -12.64 3.08 21.01
N ASP A 266 -12.88 2.39 19.89
CA ASP A 266 -12.12 1.17 19.57
C ASP A 266 -10.63 1.46 19.31
N LEU A 267 -10.30 2.54 18.59
CA LEU A 267 -8.91 2.96 18.39
C LEU A 267 -8.19 3.24 19.72
N LYS A 268 -8.85 3.92 20.67
CA LYS A 268 -8.30 4.17 22.00
C LYS A 268 -8.09 2.87 22.78
N ARG A 269 -9.01 1.90 22.67
CA ARG A 269 -8.85 0.56 23.25
C ARG A 269 -7.65 -0.17 22.63
N LYS A 270 -7.50 -0.17 21.31
CA LYS A 270 -6.33 -0.76 20.61
C LYS A 270 -5.02 -0.11 21.06
N ALA A 271 -5.00 1.21 21.23
CA ALA A 271 -3.84 1.95 21.73
C ALA A 271 -3.42 1.53 23.16
N GLN A 272 -4.37 1.14 24.01
CA GLN A 272 -4.08 0.56 25.33
C GLN A 272 -3.45 -0.83 25.21
N VAL A 273 -3.99 -1.71 24.35
CA VAL A 273 -3.42 -3.04 24.10
C VAL A 273 -2.00 -2.96 23.54
N PHE A 274 -1.76 -2.00 22.66
CA PHE A 274 -0.44 -1.66 22.11
C PHE A 274 0.54 -1.13 23.18
N GLY A 275 0.06 -0.66 24.33
CA GLY A 275 0.88 -0.08 25.39
C GLY A 275 1.41 1.32 25.04
N ALA A 276 0.67 2.09 24.23
CA ALA A 276 1.13 3.39 23.72
C ALA A 276 1.57 4.32 24.85
N GLN A 277 0.71 4.44 25.86
CA GLN A 277 0.81 5.42 26.92
C GLN A 277 1.90 5.07 27.95
N GLU A 278 2.29 3.78 28.02
CA GLU A 278 3.38 3.31 28.87
C GLU A 278 4.75 3.68 28.29
N ARG A 279 4.85 3.77 26.95
CA ARG A 279 6.11 3.96 26.24
C ARG A 279 6.29 5.37 25.67
N TRP A 280 5.22 6.04 25.27
CA TRP A 280 5.23 7.42 24.75
C TRP A 280 4.30 8.31 25.59
N PRO A 281 4.85 9.28 26.35
CA PRO A 281 4.06 10.19 27.18
C PRO A 281 3.01 11.00 26.42
N ARG A 282 3.26 11.28 25.13
CA ARG A 282 2.37 12.07 24.27
C ARG A 282 1.73 11.19 23.20
N VAL A 283 0.46 10.86 23.39
CA VAL A 283 -0.35 10.07 22.44
C VAL A 283 -1.36 10.99 21.75
N SER A 284 -1.40 10.93 20.42
CA SER A 284 -2.37 11.65 19.59
C SER A 284 -3.10 10.68 18.67
N TYR A 285 -4.31 11.05 18.25
CA TYR A 285 -5.17 10.18 17.43
C TYR A 285 -5.50 10.84 16.09
N VAL A 286 -5.65 10.03 15.04
CA VAL A 286 -6.15 10.47 13.73
C VAL A 286 -7.12 9.45 13.15
N LEU A 287 -8.23 9.91 12.56
CA LEU A 287 -9.18 9.06 11.84
C LEU A 287 -9.26 9.48 10.38
N PHE A 288 -9.24 8.50 9.49
CA PHE A 288 -9.39 8.69 8.05
C PHE A 288 -10.73 8.11 7.58
N ALA A 289 -11.51 8.86 6.80
CA ALA A 289 -12.84 8.43 6.38
C ALA A 289 -13.12 8.65 4.89
N LYS A 290 -13.67 7.62 4.23
CA LYS A 290 -14.23 7.69 2.86
C LYS A 290 -15.44 8.63 2.79
N ALA A 291 -16.44 8.39 3.64
CA ALA A 291 -17.72 9.11 3.66
C ALA A 291 -17.81 10.21 4.74
N GLY A 292 -16.67 10.62 5.30
CA GLY A 292 -16.61 11.65 6.35
C GLY A 292 -17.03 11.16 7.73
N PHE A 293 -17.39 12.10 8.60
CA PHE A 293 -17.61 11.88 10.04
C PHE A 293 -19.00 12.35 10.49
N THR A 294 -19.57 11.63 11.45
CA THR A 294 -20.83 11.98 12.11
C THR A 294 -20.75 13.33 12.85
N PRO A 295 -21.85 14.08 12.99
CA PRO A 295 -21.87 15.34 13.74
C PRO A 295 -21.37 15.19 15.19
N GLU A 296 -21.72 14.08 15.84
CA GLU A 296 -21.34 13.79 17.22
C GLU A 296 -19.82 13.64 17.36
N LEU A 297 -19.18 12.88 16.47
CA LEU A 297 -17.72 12.74 16.46
C LEU A 297 -17.03 14.07 16.13
N ARG A 298 -17.57 14.87 15.19
CA ARG A 298 -17.01 16.19 14.88
C ARG A 298 -17.05 17.14 16.07
N ALA A 299 -18.13 17.10 16.86
CA ALA A 299 -18.27 17.91 18.07
C ALA A 299 -17.30 17.47 19.17
N ALA A 300 -17.08 16.16 19.33
CA ALA A 300 -16.17 15.60 20.34
C ALA A 300 -14.68 15.71 19.95
N ALA A 301 -14.35 15.80 18.66
CA ALA A 301 -12.98 15.70 18.18
C ALA A 301 -11.99 16.69 18.83
N PRO A 302 -12.32 17.98 19.03
CA PRO A 302 -11.42 18.93 19.69
C PRO A 302 -11.11 18.56 21.15
N SER A 303 -12.12 18.15 21.92
CA SER A 303 -11.93 17.77 23.33
C SER A 303 -11.20 16.43 23.48
N GLU A 304 -11.42 15.51 22.53
CA GLU A 304 -10.76 14.21 22.51
C GLU A 304 -9.35 14.25 21.92
N GLY A 305 -8.93 15.39 21.34
CA GLY A 305 -7.62 15.58 20.73
C GLY A 305 -7.40 14.70 19.48
N VAL A 306 -8.46 14.38 18.74
CA VAL A 306 -8.38 13.54 17.52
C VAL A 306 -8.45 14.40 16.27
N ARG A 307 -7.53 14.14 15.33
CA ARG A 307 -7.54 14.74 13.99
C ARG A 307 -8.48 13.95 13.08
N LEU A 308 -9.37 14.63 12.37
CA LEU A 308 -10.28 14.02 11.40
C LEU A 308 -9.82 14.35 9.97
N VAL A 309 -9.60 13.33 9.14
CA VAL A 309 -9.12 13.50 7.76
C VAL A 309 -10.08 12.79 6.80
N GLU A 310 -10.67 13.56 5.89
CA GLU A 310 -11.51 12.99 4.83
C GLU A 310 -10.65 12.53 3.65
N ALA A 311 -11.12 11.51 2.92
CA ALA A 311 -10.39 10.91 1.81
C ALA A 311 -9.94 11.94 0.74
N CYS A 312 -10.69 13.03 0.54
CA CYS A 312 -10.33 14.10 -0.39
C CYS A 312 -9.07 14.88 0.02
N ALA A 313 -8.64 14.84 1.29
CA ALA A 313 -7.43 15.51 1.75
C ALA A 313 -6.15 14.78 1.34
N LEU A 314 -6.23 13.49 1.02
CA LEU A 314 -5.07 12.68 0.67
C LEU A 314 -4.44 13.10 -0.66
N LYS A 315 -5.21 13.69 -1.58
CA LYS A 315 -4.71 14.10 -2.91
C LYS A 315 -4.00 15.44 -2.96
N ARG A 316 -3.97 16.21 -1.85
CA ARG A 316 -3.34 17.53 -1.85
C ARG A 316 -1.85 17.37 -2.17
N MET A 317 -1.43 17.86 -3.33
CA MET A 317 -0.01 18.08 -3.61
C MET A 317 0.44 19.23 -2.72
N GLU A 318 1.60 19.07 -2.08
CA GLU A 318 2.32 20.23 -1.54
C GLU A 318 2.68 21.12 -2.74
N ASP A 319 2.42 22.42 -2.63
CA ASP A 319 3.12 23.40 -3.47
C ASP A 319 4.59 23.26 -3.08
N CYS A 320 5.33 22.48 -3.87
CA CYS A 320 6.77 22.35 -3.71
C CYS A 320 7.35 23.71 -4.09
N GLY A 321 7.47 24.60 -3.10
CA GLY A 321 8.16 25.86 -3.20
C GLY A 321 9.64 25.60 -3.48
N LEU A 322 9.96 25.43 -4.76
CA LEU A 322 11.29 25.73 -5.26
C LEU A 322 11.36 27.26 -5.39
N GLN A 323 11.78 27.90 -4.30
CA GLN A 323 12.47 29.19 -4.36
C GLN A 323 13.98 28.94 -4.40
#